data_AF-A0A0Q0GDF2-F1
#
_entry.id   AF-A0A0Q0GDF2-F1
#
_cell.length_a   1.000
_cell.length_b   1.000
_cell.length_c   1.000
_cell.angle_alpha   90.00
_cell.angle_beta   90.00
_cell.angle_gamma   90.00
#
_symmetry.space_group_name_H-M   'P 1'
#
loop_
_entity.id
_entity.type
_entity.pdbx_description
1 polymer ?
#
loop_
_entity_poly.entity_id
_entity_poly.type
_entity_poly.pdbx_seq_one_letter_code
_entity_poly.pdbx_strand_id
1 'polypeptide(L)'
;MQKFGPVKSFLLFDPEISKLQFNIIICLLIFWGGLTQYMAISYIPSLWIDTLGFWPILGLFFVSSICGVLMLDKGQPIYIFTGFNLILLGSGAFLCYFLQSLSTEIIIDFIKYAVFMVLFLLFSNVFLPERYLQKKPFTLIATALVILLELVSWWLWGSHSNILSLLVLVLVIGGLSSTWAEANAEHSEYIKLELNDAIFWGAHVSMGLIFLLIQVASRRDDSSSTN
;
A
#
# COMPACT_ATOMS: atom_id res chain seq x y z
N MET A 1 -44.76 -2.83 18.31
CA MET A 1 -43.61 -1.90 18.24
C MET A 1 -42.35 -2.66 18.58
N GLN A 2 -41.57 -3.03 17.57
CA GLN A 2 -40.31 -3.75 17.70
C GLN A 2 -39.26 -2.73 18.16
N LYS A 3 -38.75 -2.86 19.39
CA LYS A 3 -37.66 -2.03 19.89
C LYS A 3 -36.40 -2.38 19.10
N PHE A 4 -36.01 -1.53 18.17
CA PHE A 4 -34.66 -1.55 17.61
C PHE A 4 -33.69 -1.32 18.78
N GLY A 5 -32.91 -2.35 19.12
CA GLY A 5 -31.78 -2.21 20.02
C GLY A 5 -30.77 -1.19 19.46
N PRO A 6 -29.88 -0.63 20.30
CA PRO A 6 -28.92 0.36 19.84
C PRO A 6 -28.13 -0.23 18.66
N VAL A 7 -28.13 0.49 17.53
CA VAL A 7 -27.29 0.17 16.37
C VAL A 7 -25.84 0.28 16.83
N LYS A 8 -25.28 -0.83 17.31
CA LYS A 8 -23.86 -0.95 17.61
C LYS A 8 -23.13 -0.79 16.29
N SER A 9 -22.30 0.25 16.16
CA SER A 9 -21.69 0.54 14.87
C SER A 9 -20.77 -0.61 14.45
N PHE A 10 -21.02 -1.13 13.26
CA PHE A 10 -20.31 -2.27 12.66
C PHE A 10 -18.79 -2.07 12.61
N LEU A 11 -18.31 -0.81 12.62
CA LEU A 11 -16.90 -0.43 12.54
C LEU A 11 -16.15 -0.42 13.89
N LEU A 12 -16.86 -0.57 15.01
CA LEU A 12 -16.26 -0.65 16.35
C LEU A 12 -16.07 -2.09 16.83
N PHE A 13 -16.63 -3.06 16.12
CA PHE A 13 -16.50 -4.49 16.38
C PHE A 13 -15.74 -5.14 15.24
N ASP A 14 -15.12 -6.28 15.52
CA ASP A 14 -14.44 -7.08 14.52
C ASP A 14 -15.24 -8.36 14.24
N PRO A 15 -16.27 -8.29 13.37
CA PRO A 15 -17.09 -9.45 13.07
C PRO A 15 -16.33 -10.44 12.20
N GLU A 16 -16.59 -11.73 12.41
CA GLU A 16 -16.24 -12.76 11.45
C GLU A 16 -17.02 -12.50 10.13
N ILE A 17 -16.31 -12.62 9.01
CA ILE A 17 -16.84 -12.37 7.67
C ILE A 17 -16.65 -13.60 6.78
N SER A 18 -17.52 -13.73 5.78
CA SER A 18 -17.37 -14.77 4.75
C SER A 18 -16.17 -14.51 3.84
N LYS A 19 -15.64 -15.56 3.22
CA LYS A 19 -14.59 -15.49 2.19
C LYS A 19 -14.92 -14.52 1.04
N LEU A 20 -16.19 -14.49 0.61
CA LEU A 20 -16.64 -13.56 -0.42
C LEU A 20 -16.52 -12.10 0.07
N GLN A 21 -17.01 -11.81 1.28
CA GLN A 21 -16.92 -10.47 1.86
C GLN A 21 -15.46 -10.05 2.03
N PHE A 22 -14.59 -10.95 2.51
CA PHE A 22 -13.16 -10.72 2.67
C PHE A 22 -12.52 -10.23 1.37
N ASN A 23 -12.71 -10.97 0.28
CA ASN A 23 -12.15 -10.60 -1.02
C ASN A 23 -12.78 -9.32 -1.61
N ILE A 24 -14.09 -9.09 -1.43
CA ILE A 24 -14.75 -7.85 -1.87
C ILE A 24 -14.19 -6.63 -1.14
N ILE A 25 -13.99 -6.72 0.18
CA ILE A 25 -13.46 -5.62 0.99
C ILE A 25 -12.04 -5.26 0.53
N ILE A 26 -11.19 -6.26 0.27
CA ILE A 26 -9.85 -6.05 -0.28
C ILE A 26 -9.93 -5.29 -1.62
N CYS A 27 -10.76 -5.75 -2.55
CA CYS A 27 -10.94 -5.09 -3.85
C CYS A 27 -11.42 -3.64 -3.71
N LEU A 28 -12.39 -3.39 -2.81
CA LEU A 28 -12.91 -2.05 -2.54
C LEU A 28 -11.83 -1.13 -1.96
N LEU A 29 -10.95 -1.62 -1.11
CA LEU A 29 -9.85 -0.83 -0.53
C LEU A 29 -8.76 -0.52 -1.53
N ILE A 30 -8.42 -1.47 -2.40
CA ILE A 30 -7.50 -1.24 -3.52
C ILE A 30 -8.07 -0.14 -4.43
N PHE A 31 -9.36 -0.25 -4.78
CA PHE A 31 -10.05 0.75 -5.56
C PHE A 31 -10.09 2.12 -4.85
N TRP A 32 -10.39 2.15 -3.56
CA TRP A 32 -10.39 3.37 -2.74
C TRP A 32 -9.02 4.04 -2.72
N GLY A 33 -7.94 3.27 -2.54
CA GLY A 33 -6.58 3.81 -2.61
C GLY A 33 -6.26 4.40 -3.98
N GLY A 34 -6.61 3.70 -5.07
CA GLY A 34 -6.43 4.24 -6.43
C GLY A 34 -7.24 5.53 -6.66
N LEU A 35 -8.50 5.54 -6.22
CA LEU A 35 -9.39 6.70 -6.35
C LEU A 35 -8.87 7.90 -5.57
N THR A 36 -8.43 7.71 -4.34
CA THR A 36 -7.88 8.79 -3.50
C THR A 36 -6.59 9.36 -4.08
N GLN A 37 -5.71 8.53 -4.65
CA GLN A 37 -4.51 9.02 -5.34
C GLN A 37 -4.86 9.81 -6.61
N TYR A 38 -5.83 9.33 -7.40
CA TYR A 38 -6.33 10.07 -8.54
C TYR A 38 -6.91 11.44 -8.14
N MET A 39 -7.68 11.47 -7.04
CA MET A 39 -8.19 12.72 -6.48
C MET A 39 -7.08 13.65 -6.01
N ALA A 40 -6.02 13.12 -5.36
CA ALA A 40 -4.88 13.92 -4.95
C ALA A 40 -4.23 14.62 -6.16
N ILE A 41 -3.92 13.87 -7.22
CA ILE A 41 -3.32 14.42 -8.44
C ILE A 41 -4.25 15.44 -9.13
N SER A 42 -5.56 15.19 -9.11
CA SER A 42 -6.53 16.02 -9.83
C SER A 42 -6.90 17.32 -9.10
N TYR A 43 -6.82 17.33 -7.77
CA TYR A 43 -7.36 18.42 -6.95
C TYR A 43 -6.33 19.13 -6.06
N ILE A 44 -5.15 18.56 -5.81
CA ILE A 44 -4.07 19.28 -5.11
C ILE A 44 -3.45 20.28 -6.10
N PRO A 45 -3.51 21.60 -5.84
CA PRO A 45 -2.97 22.57 -6.77
C PRO A 45 -1.44 22.47 -6.85
N SER A 46 -0.88 22.46 -8.07
CA SER A 46 0.58 22.43 -8.27
C SER A 46 1.29 23.59 -7.58
N LEU A 47 0.65 24.76 -7.51
CA LEU A 47 1.17 25.93 -6.78
C LEU A 47 1.52 25.61 -5.31
N TRP A 48 0.75 24.75 -4.64
CA TRP A 48 1.03 24.36 -3.25
C TRP A 48 2.29 23.50 -3.14
N ILE A 49 2.48 22.60 -4.11
CA ILE A 49 3.66 21.73 -4.20
C ILE A 49 4.91 22.58 -4.46
N ASP A 50 4.83 23.49 -5.42
CA ASP A 50 5.95 24.36 -5.82
C ASP A 50 6.36 25.33 -4.69
N THR A 51 5.38 25.84 -3.93
CA THR A 51 5.63 26.80 -2.84
C THR A 51 6.16 26.15 -1.56
N LEU A 52 5.70 24.94 -1.22
CA LEU A 52 6.20 24.20 -0.07
C LEU A 52 7.60 23.61 -0.35
N GLY A 53 7.83 23.15 -1.58
CA GLY A 53 9.06 22.45 -1.96
C GLY A 53 9.17 21.06 -1.32
N PHE A 54 10.29 20.39 -1.58
CA PHE A 54 10.48 18.98 -1.25
C PHE A 54 10.41 18.66 0.25
N TRP A 55 11.13 19.40 1.09
CA TRP A 55 11.32 19.03 2.51
C TRP A 55 10.02 19.03 3.33
N PRO A 56 9.12 20.02 3.24
CA PRO A 56 7.85 19.98 3.96
C PRO A 56 6.92 18.86 3.47
N ILE A 57 6.91 18.57 2.17
CA ILE A 57 6.10 17.48 1.59
C ILE A 57 6.62 16.13 2.07
N LEU A 58 7.94 15.93 2.08
CA LEU A 58 8.56 14.74 2.64
C LEU A 58 8.25 14.59 4.14
N GLY A 59 8.28 15.69 4.90
CA GLY A 59 7.87 15.71 6.30
C GLY A 59 6.41 15.29 6.51
N LEU A 60 5.50 15.80 5.69
CA LEU A 60 4.09 15.41 5.71
C LEU A 60 3.93 13.91 5.42
N PHE A 61 4.63 13.40 4.40
CA PHE A 61 4.63 11.98 4.06
C PHE A 61 5.08 11.11 5.23
N PHE A 62 6.19 11.46 5.90
CA PHE A 62 6.66 10.68 7.05
C PHE A 62 5.71 10.75 8.24
N VAL A 63 5.26 11.95 8.62
CA VAL A 63 4.36 12.12 9.77
C VAL A 63 3.04 11.39 9.54
N SER A 64 2.46 11.52 8.36
CA SER A 64 1.20 10.83 8.03
C SER A 64 1.39 9.31 7.98
N SER A 65 2.53 8.85 7.45
CA SER A 65 2.83 7.42 7.35
C SER A 65 3.06 6.79 8.72
N ILE A 66 3.84 7.44 9.60
CA ILE A 66 4.08 6.97 10.97
C ILE A 66 2.78 6.95 11.76
N CYS A 67 2.03 8.05 11.77
CA CYS A 67 0.75 8.10 12.46
C CYS A 67 -0.25 7.07 11.90
N GLY A 68 -0.18 6.81 10.60
CA GLY A 68 -1.01 5.83 9.93
C GLY A 68 -0.69 4.40 10.37
N VAL A 69 0.59 4.03 10.37
CA VAL A 69 1.07 2.73 10.86
C VAL A 69 0.67 2.52 12.33
N LEU A 70 0.84 3.53 13.19
CA LEU A 70 0.42 3.46 14.59
C LEU A 70 -1.10 3.23 14.77
N MET A 71 -1.91 3.61 13.78
CA MET A 71 -3.35 3.36 13.77
C MET A 71 -3.71 1.96 13.25
N LEU A 72 -2.92 1.40 12.32
CA LEU A 72 -3.09 0.02 11.83
C LEU A 72 -2.92 -1.01 12.96
N ASP A 73 -2.07 -0.72 13.93
CA ASP A 73 -1.80 -1.61 15.07
C ASP A 73 -2.92 -1.64 16.13
N LYS A 74 -3.93 -0.76 16.04
CA LYS A 74 -4.99 -0.66 17.06
C LYS A 74 -6.08 -1.73 16.99
N GLY A 75 -6.01 -2.65 16.03
CA GLY A 75 -6.84 -3.86 15.99
C GLY A 75 -8.36 -3.61 15.95
N GLN A 76 -8.82 -2.44 15.49
CA GLN A 76 -10.25 -2.16 15.29
C GLN A 76 -10.47 -1.58 13.90
N PRO A 77 -11.57 -1.92 13.20
CA PRO A 77 -11.71 -1.65 11.77
C PRO A 77 -11.60 -0.17 11.45
N ILE A 78 -12.19 0.66 12.31
CA ILE A 78 -12.16 2.11 12.18
C ILE A 78 -10.75 2.69 12.30
N TYR A 79 -9.91 2.18 13.20
CA TYR A 79 -8.55 2.67 13.37
C TYR A 79 -7.67 2.22 12.21
N ILE A 80 -7.82 0.97 11.74
CA ILE A 80 -7.09 0.48 10.57
C ILE A 80 -7.46 1.30 9.34
N PHE A 81 -8.75 1.55 9.10
CA PHE A 81 -9.20 2.36 7.97
C PHE A 81 -8.76 3.83 8.08
N THR A 82 -8.77 4.40 9.29
CA THR A 82 -8.26 5.77 9.52
C THR A 82 -6.76 5.85 9.27
N GLY A 83 -5.99 4.87 9.76
CA GLY A 83 -4.57 4.76 9.52
C GLY A 83 -4.25 4.66 8.03
N PHE A 84 -4.98 3.82 7.31
CA PHE A 84 -4.88 3.71 5.86
C PHE A 84 -5.10 5.06 5.15
N ASN A 85 -6.18 5.78 5.48
CA ASN A 85 -6.46 7.08 4.86
C ASN A 85 -5.40 8.15 5.19
N LEU A 86 -4.78 8.09 6.37
CA LEU A 86 -3.70 9.00 6.73
C LEU A 86 -2.43 8.73 5.88
N ILE A 87 -2.14 7.46 5.61
CA ILE A 87 -1.06 7.07 4.70
C ILE A 87 -1.39 7.55 3.27
N LEU A 88 -2.63 7.36 2.81
CA LEU A 88 -3.09 7.83 1.50
C LEU A 88 -2.92 9.34 1.34
N LEU A 89 -3.21 10.13 2.37
CA LEU A 89 -3.08 11.58 2.34
C LEU A 89 -1.63 12.02 2.08
N GLY A 90 -0.67 11.53 2.87
CA GLY A 90 0.72 11.94 2.70
C GLY A 90 1.37 11.34 1.45
N SER A 91 1.04 10.09 1.11
CA SER A 91 1.51 9.50 -0.16
C SER A 91 0.95 10.23 -1.38
N GLY A 92 -0.28 10.73 -1.32
CA GLY A 92 -0.86 11.56 -2.39
C GLY A 92 -0.18 12.91 -2.54
N ALA A 93 0.08 13.61 -1.44
CA ALA A 93 0.86 14.84 -1.49
C ALA A 93 2.28 14.62 -2.03
N PHE A 94 2.93 13.52 -1.62
CA PHE A 94 4.25 13.13 -2.10
C PHE A 94 4.25 12.70 -3.57
N LEU A 95 3.21 11.99 -4.02
CA LEU A 95 3.04 11.62 -5.42
C LEU A 95 2.84 12.86 -6.30
N CYS A 96 2.09 13.87 -5.86
CA CYS A 96 1.90 15.12 -6.59
C CYS A 96 3.21 15.90 -6.80
N TYR A 97 4.22 15.68 -5.96
CA TYR A 97 5.56 16.25 -6.16
C TYR A 97 6.25 15.69 -7.41
N PHE A 98 6.18 14.37 -7.63
CA PHE A 98 6.76 13.70 -8.81
C PHE A 98 5.83 13.66 -10.02
N LEU A 99 4.54 13.93 -9.81
CA LEU A 99 3.53 13.72 -10.82
C LEU A 99 2.49 14.85 -10.78
N GLN A 100 2.77 15.92 -11.53
CA GLN A 100 1.81 16.99 -11.75
C GLN A 100 0.70 16.61 -12.75
N SER A 101 0.92 15.59 -13.58
CA SER A 101 -0.12 15.02 -14.46
C SER A 101 0.13 13.55 -14.80
N LEU A 102 -0.95 12.78 -14.92
CA LEU A 102 -0.91 11.38 -15.36
C LEU A 102 -0.75 11.32 -16.88
N SER A 103 0.47 11.01 -17.33
CA SER A 103 0.71 10.68 -18.75
C SER A 103 0.43 9.21 -19.05
N THR A 104 0.02 8.91 -20.29
CA THR A 104 -0.26 7.55 -20.76
C THR A 104 0.93 6.60 -20.55
N GLU A 105 2.16 7.09 -20.70
CA GLU A 105 3.38 6.29 -20.53
C GLU A 105 3.58 5.82 -19.09
N ILE A 106 3.34 6.70 -18.12
CA ILE A 106 3.45 6.39 -16.68
C ILE A 106 2.40 5.34 -16.29
N ILE A 107 1.19 5.47 -16.83
CA ILE A 107 0.11 4.48 -16.62
C ILE A 107 0.52 3.13 -17.21
N ILE A 108 1.06 3.11 -18.43
CA ILE A 108 1.50 1.87 -19.09
C ILE A 108 2.60 1.19 -18.28
N ASP A 109 3.62 1.92 -17.84
CA ASP A 109 4.72 1.33 -17.09
C ASP A 109 4.28 0.87 -15.70
N PHE A 110 3.45 1.65 -14.99
CA PHE A 110 2.82 1.23 -13.76
C PHE A 110 2.03 -0.08 -13.93
N ILE A 111 1.19 -0.18 -14.97
CA ILE A 111 0.41 -1.38 -15.26
C ILE A 111 1.33 -2.58 -15.54
N LYS A 112 2.40 -2.41 -16.34
CA LYS A 112 3.36 -3.49 -16.60
C LYS A 112 3.95 -4.00 -15.28
N TYR A 113 4.49 -3.12 -14.45
CA TYR A 113 5.09 -3.52 -13.17
C TYR A 113 4.06 -4.16 -12.23
N ALA A 114 2.84 -3.61 -12.15
CA ALA A 114 1.77 -4.17 -11.34
C ALA A 114 1.35 -5.58 -11.80
N VAL A 115 1.21 -5.79 -13.12
CA VAL A 115 0.89 -7.11 -13.69
C VAL A 115 2.01 -8.11 -13.44
N PHE A 116 3.26 -7.74 -13.72
CA PHE A 116 4.42 -8.59 -13.43
C PHE A 116 4.48 -8.97 -11.96
N MET A 117 4.14 -8.03 -11.09
CA MET A 117 4.12 -8.27 -9.67
C MET A 117 3.03 -9.25 -9.24
N VAL A 118 1.80 -9.08 -9.73
CA VAL A 118 0.69 -10.01 -9.45
C VAL A 118 1.04 -11.41 -9.94
N LEU A 119 1.62 -11.54 -11.14
CA LEU A 119 2.08 -12.82 -11.68
C LEU A 119 3.19 -13.44 -10.81
N PHE A 120 4.15 -12.65 -10.35
CA PHE A 120 5.21 -13.10 -9.45
C PHE A 120 4.66 -13.59 -8.10
N LEU A 121 3.65 -12.91 -7.56
CA LEU A 121 2.98 -13.32 -6.31
C LEU A 121 2.21 -14.63 -6.46
N LEU A 122 1.45 -14.76 -7.56
CA LEU A 122 0.75 -16.01 -7.88
C LEU A 122 1.74 -17.17 -8.05
N PHE A 123 2.86 -16.92 -8.76
CA PHE A 123 3.94 -17.89 -8.89
C PHE A 123 4.55 -18.25 -7.52
N SER A 124 4.88 -17.26 -6.71
CA SER A 124 5.45 -17.48 -5.37
C SER A 124 4.53 -18.29 -4.46
N ASN A 125 3.22 -18.05 -4.50
CA ASN A 125 2.24 -18.84 -3.74
C ASN A 125 2.14 -20.30 -4.18
N VAL A 126 2.41 -20.61 -5.45
CA VAL A 126 2.36 -22.00 -5.96
C VAL A 126 3.64 -22.77 -5.62
N PHE A 127 4.79 -22.10 -5.61
CA PHE A 127 6.10 -22.76 -5.51
C PHE A 127 6.81 -22.61 -4.15
N LEU A 128 6.42 -21.66 -3.29
CA LEU A 128 7.02 -21.51 -1.96
C LEU A 128 6.32 -22.43 -0.93
N PRO A 129 7.07 -23.21 -0.15
CA PRO A 129 6.50 -24.02 0.93
C PRO A 129 5.80 -23.14 1.97
N GLU A 130 4.62 -23.54 2.45
CA GLU A 130 3.78 -22.83 3.42
C GLU A 130 4.53 -22.32 4.67
N ARG A 131 5.60 -23.01 5.08
CA ARG A 131 6.44 -22.65 6.23
C ARG A 131 7.26 -21.35 6.07
N TYR A 132 7.47 -20.86 4.84
CA TYR A 132 8.20 -19.62 4.59
C TYR A 132 7.31 -18.38 4.63
N LEU A 133 5.99 -18.56 4.48
CA LEU A 133 5.00 -17.49 4.38
C LEU A 133 4.65 -16.87 5.75
N GLN A 134 4.97 -17.53 6.87
CA GLN A 134 4.46 -17.16 8.20
C GLN A 134 5.29 -16.13 9.00
N LYS A 135 6.31 -15.47 8.44
CA LYS A 135 7.22 -14.63 9.23
C LYS A 135 6.96 -13.12 9.10
N LYS A 136 6.03 -12.59 9.90
CA LYS A 136 5.88 -11.15 10.23
C LYS A 136 7.21 -10.39 10.46
N PRO A 137 8.24 -10.93 11.14
CA PRO A 137 9.51 -10.20 11.32
C PRO A 137 10.37 -10.11 10.05
N PHE A 138 10.23 -11.04 9.10
CA PHE A 138 11.01 -11.02 7.85
C PHE A 138 10.59 -9.84 6.97
N THR A 139 9.29 -9.59 6.87
CA THR A 139 8.72 -8.45 6.15
C THR A 139 9.21 -7.11 6.73
N LEU A 140 9.20 -6.97 8.06
CA LEU A 140 9.57 -5.73 8.74
C LEU A 140 11.07 -5.41 8.60
N ILE A 141 11.93 -6.42 8.71
CA ILE A 141 13.39 -6.28 8.49
C ILE A 141 13.68 -5.97 7.02
N ALA A 142 13.00 -6.64 6.09
CA ALA A 142 13.10 -6.36 4.67
C ALA A 142 12.73 -4.90 4.34
N THR A 143 11.59 -4.42 4.84
CA THR A 143 11.13 -3.04 4.62
C THR A 143 12.09 -2.02 5.24
N ALA A 144 12.60 -2.25 6.45
CA ALA A 144 13.55 -1.35 7.11
C ALA A 144 14.90 -1.28 6.38
N LEU A 145 15.44 -2.43 5.96
CA LEU A 145 16.70 -2.52 5.22
C LEU A 145 16.59 -1.79 3.88
N VAL A 146 15.43 -1.87 3.24
CA VAL A 146 15.13 -1.17 2.00
C VAL A 146 15.09 0.34 2.19
N ILE A 147 14.35 0.84 3.18
CA ILE A 147 14.25 2.28 3.41
C ILE A 147 15.65 2.85 3.65
N LEU A 148 16.48 2.12 4.40
CA LEU A 148 17.89 2.43 4.59
C LEU A 148 18.69 2.42 3.29
N LEU A 149 18.57 1.37 2.46
CA LEU A 149 19.33 1.25 1.21
C LEU A 149 18.90 2.28 0.15
N GLU A 150 17.62 2.61 0.08
CA GLU A 150 17.11 3.65 -0.82
C GLU A 150 17.57 5.03 -0.36
N LEU A 151 17.49 5.34 0.96
CA LEU A 151 18.03 6.58 1.53
C LEU A 151 19.54 6.72 1.29
N VAL A 152 20.30 5.63 1.44
CA VAL A 152 21.75 5.61 1.19
C VAL A 152 22.05 5.74 -0.31
N SER A 153 21.28 5.10 -1.19
CA SER A 153 21.42 5.24 -2.65
C SER A 153 21.16 6.67 -3.10
N TRP A 154 20.12 7.31 -2.54
CA TRP A 154 19.82 8.72 -2.75
C TRP A 154 20.97 9.61 -2.28
N TRP A 155 21.52 9.34 -1.10
CA TRP A 155 22.62 10.13 -0.53
C TRP A 155 23.95 9.97 -1.29
N LEU A 156 24.26 8.77 -1.78
CA LEU A 156 25.55 8.48 -2.43
C LEU A 156 25.55 8.73 -3.94
N TRP A 157 24.46 8.41 -4.63
CA TRP A 157 24.44 8.37 -6.10
C TRP A 157 23.39 9.27 -6.74
N GLY A 158 22.51 9.91 -5.95
CA GLY A 158 21.43 10.75 -6.47
C GLY A 158 20.54 10.02 -7.48
N SER A 159 20.52 8.68 -7.44
CA SER A 159 19.87 7.83 -8.44
C SER A 159 19.16 6.65 -7.75
N HIS A 160 18.03 6.27 -8.34
CA HIS A 160 17.20 5.15 -7.91
C HIS A 160 17.74 3.81 -8.45
N SER A 161 18.00 2.85 -7.57
CA SER A 161 18.44 1.51 -7.99
C SER A 161 17.26 0.63 -8.43
N ASN A 162 17.22 0.27 -9.73
CA ASN A 162 16.14 -0.49 -10.37
C ASN A 162 15.78 -1.83 -9.69
N ILE A 163 16.77 -2.49 -9.10
CA ILE A 163 16.66 -3.84 -8.53
C ILE A 163 16.23 -3.80 -7.07
N LEU A 164 16.68 -2.78 -6.33
CA LEU A 164 16.40 -2.65 -4.90
C LEU A 164 14.91 -2.44 -4.67
N SER A 165 14.31 -1.48 -5.38
CA SER A 165 12.91 -1.12 -5.29
C SER A 165 11.93 -2.26 -5.67
N LEU A 166 12.33 -3.10 -6.63
CA LEU A 166 11.57 -4.26 -7.08
C LEU A 166 11.63 -5.39 -6.03
N LEU A 167 12.78 -5.55 -5.36
CA LEU A 167 12.97 -6.48 -4.24
C LEU A 167 12.13 -6.08 -3.02
N VAL A 168 12.01 -4.78 -2.73
CA VAL A 168 11.12 -4.22 -1.67
C VAL A 168 9.71 -4.67 -1.87
N LEU A 169 9.22 -4.51 -3.10
CA LEU A 169 7.82 -4.66 -3.43
C LEU A 169 7.47 -6.15 -3.33
N VAL A 170 8.37 -7.01 -3.83
CA VAL A 170 8.33 -8.46 -3.65
C VAL A 170 8.34 -8.87 -2.17
N LEU A 171 9.10 -8.20 -1.31
CA LEU A 171 9.18 -8.54 0.12
C LEU A 171 7.97 -8.04 0.91
N VAL A 172 7.48 -6.82 0.61
CA VAL A 172 6.28 -6.24 1.22
C VAL A 172 5.07 -7.09 0.86
N ILE A 173 4.87 -7.48 -0.40
CA ILE A 173 3.68 -8.27 -0.77
C ILE A 173 3.89 -9.78 -0.57
N GLY A 174 5.13 -10.28 -0.67
CA GLY A 174 5.46 -11.69 -0.43
C GLY A 174 5.31 -12.10 1.04
N GLY A 175 5.75 -11.28 1.99
CA GLY A 175 5.53 -11.51 3.42
C GLY A 175 4.07 -11.35 3.85
N LEU A 176 3.27 -10.63 3.05
CA LEU A 176 1.84 -10.53 3.25
C LEU A 176 1.15 -11.79 2.70
N SER A 177 1.43 -12.23 1.46
CA SER A 177 0.73 -13.29 0.69
C SER A 177 0.17 -14.51 1.46
N SER A 178 0.81 -14.90 2.57
CA SER A 178 0.39 -15.93 3.53
C SER A 178 -1.11 -15.94 3.88
N THR A 179 -1.66 -14.92 4.53
CA THR A 179 -3.04 -15.02 5.04
C THR A 179 -4.10 -14.83 3.95
N TRP A 180 -3.79 -14.18 2.82
CA TRP A 180 -4.67 -14.20 1.64
C TRP A 180 -4.67 -15.57 0.96
N ALA A 181 -3.50 -16.23 0.87
CA ALA A 181 -3.39 -17.59 0.36
C ALA A 181 -4.13 -18.58 1.28
N GLU A 182 -3.97 -18.45 2.60
CA GLU A 182 -4.68 -19.23 3.61
C GLU A 182 -6.21 -18.99 3.54
N ALA A 183 -6.66 -17.74 3.44
CA ALA A 183 -8.08 -17.40 3.26
C ALA A 183 -8.68 -17.97 1.97
N ASN A 184 -7.84 -18.19 0.95
CA ASN A 184 -8.28 -18.72 -0.35
C ASN A 184 -8.01 -20.20 -0.55
N ALA A 185 -7.29 -20.86 0.35
CA ALA A 185 -7.02 -22.28 0.31
C ALA A 185 -8.30 -23.13 0.42
N GLU A 186 -8.22 -24.36 -0.08
CA GLU A 186 -9.32 -25.33 -0.06
C GLU A 186 -9.71 -25.75 1.37
N HIS A 187 -8.78 -25.66 2.32
CA HIS A 187 -8.99 -25.97 3.74
C HIS A 187 -9.30 -24.74 4.60
N SER A 188 -9.73 -23.61 4.00
CA SER A 188 -9.95 -22.36 4.74
C SER A 188 -11.13 -22.39 5.73
N GLU A 189 -11.90 -23.49 5.77
CA GLU A 189 -13.06 -23.64 6.67
C GLU A 189 -12.71 -23.52 8.16
N TYR A 190 -11.44 -23.71 8.53
CA TYR A 190 -10.95 -23.60 9.92
C TYR A 190 -10.37 -22.22 10.26
N ILE A 191 -10.33 -21.29 9.30
CA ILE A 191 -9.71 -19.98 9.48
C ILE A 191 -10.80 -18.95 9.76
N LYS A 192 -10.68 -18.29 10.91
CA LYS A 192 -11.52 -17.15 11.24
C LYS A 192 -11.05 -15.96 10.42
N LEU A 193 -11.87 -15.53 9.47
CA LEU A 193 -11.63 -14.33 8.68
C LEU A 193 -12.34 -13.17 9.36
N GLU A 194 -11.58 -12.21 9.84
CA GLU A 194 -12.10 -11.04 10.54
C GLU A 194 -12.12 -9.81 9.61
N LEU A 195 -13.01 -8.85 9.91
CA LEU A 195 -13.12 -7.61 9.13
C LEU A 195 -11.81 -6.82 9.17
N ASN A 196 -11.16 -6.78 10.33
CA ASN A 196 -9.85 -6.17 10.50
C ASN A 196 -8.82 -6.73 9.55
N ASP A 197 -8.76 -8.06 9.40
CA ASP A 197 -7.81 -8.70 8.50
C ASP A 197 -8.05 -8.26 7.06
N ALA A 198 -9.31 -8.26 6.60
CA ALA A 198 -9.63 -7.81 5.26
C ALA A 198 -9.24 -6.34 5.02
N ILE A 199 -9.48 -5.47 6.01
CA ILE A 199 -9.15 -4.05 5.89
C ILE A 199 -7.63 -3.83 5.92
N PHE A 200 -6.95 -4.45 6.86
CA PHE A 200 -5.50 -4.41 6.99
C PHE A 200 -4.84 -4.86 5.69
N TRP A 201 -5.34 -5.94 5.09
CA TRP A 201 -4.86 -6.45 3.83
C TRP A 201 -5.09 -5.56 2.63
N GLY A 202 -6.33 -5.10 2.45
CA GLY A 202 -6.65 -4.17 1.37
C GLY A 202 -5.80 -2.90 1.46
N ALA A 203 -5.58 -2.41 2.67
CA ALA A 203 -4.71 -1.27 2.93
C ALA A 203 -3.25 -1.56 2.54
N HIS A 204 -2.69 -2.71 2.93
CA HIS A 204 -1.29 -3.05 2.59
C HIS A 204 -1.05 -3.23 1.09
N VAL A 205 -1.95 -3.95 0.40
CA VAL A 205 -1.84 -4.13 -1.05
C VAL A 205 -1.95 -2.77 -1.75
N SER A 206 -2.91 -1.94 -1.32
CA SER A 206 -3.07 -0.60 -1.85
C SER A 206 -1.81 0.27 -1.63
N MET A 207 -1.25 0.28 -0.43
CA MET A 207 -0.01 0.99 -0.13
C MET A 207 1.16 0.53 -1.00
N GLY A 208 1.30 -0.79 -1.23
CA GLY A 208 2.30 -1.35 -2.14
C GLY A 208 2.15 -0.83 -3.56
N LEU A 209 0.93 -0.81 -4.10
CA LEU A 209 0.65 -0.27 -5.44
C LEU A 209 0.96 1.24 -5.54
N ILE A 210 0.64 2.01 -4.51
CA ILE A 210 0.91 3.45 -4.48
C ILE A 210 2.42 3.72 -4.43
N PHE A 211 3.15 2.93 -3.64
CA PHE A 211 4.60 3.03 -3.59
C PHE A 211 5.23 2.70 -4.94
N LEU A 212 4.76 1.64 -5.61
CA LEU A 212 5.17 1.32 -6.98
C LEU A 212 4.89 2.49 -7.93
N LEU A 213 3.73 3.15 -7.82
CA LEU A 213 3.39 4.30 -8.66
C LEU A 213 4.32 5.48 -8.42
N ILE A 214 4.59 5.84 -7.16
CA ILE A 214 5.55 6.90 -6.80
C ILE A 214 6.92 6.60 -7.39
N GLN A 215 7.33 5.34 -7.32
CA GLN A 215 8.63 4.90 -7.78
C GLN A 215 8.75 4.90 -9.32
N VAL A 216 7.68 4.55 -10.04
CA VAL A 216 7.62 4.71 -11.51
C VAL A 216 7.62 6.18 -11.90
N ALA A 217 6.92 7.03 -11.14
CA ALA A 217 6.86 8.47 -11.39
C ALA A 217 8.22 9.15 -11.16
N SER A 218 8.91 8.86 -10.05
CA SER A 218 10.18 9.51 -9.72
C SER A 218 11.28 9.24 -10.74
N ARG A 219 11.32 8.03 -11.33
CA ARG A 219 12.27 7.67 -12.38
C ARG A 219 12.17 8.53 -13.64
N ARG A 220 11.00 9.09 -13.93
CA ARG A 220 10.79 9.83 -15.18
C ARG A 220 11.24 11.29 -15.09
N ASP A 221 11.13 11.91 -13.91
CA ASP A 221 11.70 13.24 -13.66
C ASP A 221 13.22 13.25 -13.87
N ASP A 222 13.92 12.18 -13.49
CA ASP A 222 15.36 12.09 -13.74
C ASP A 222 15.69 12.10 -15.25
N SER A 223 14.87 11.43 -16.08
CA SER A 223 15.08 11.33 -17.53
C SER A 223 14.77 12.60 -18.32
N SER A 224 13.88 13.46 -17.81
CA SER A 224 13.53 14.74 -18.45
C SER A 224 14.55 15.84 -18.13
N SER A 225 15.32 15.70 -17.03
CA SER A 225 16.38 16.62 -16.64
C SER A 225 17.72 16.43 -17.40
N THR A 226 17.84 15.35 -18.19
CA THR A 226 19.05 15.02 -18.97
C THR A 226 18.98 15.38 -20.46
N ASN A 227 18.01 16.19 -20.89
CA ASN A 227 17.93 16.73 -22.26
C ASN A 227 18.07 18.24 -22.30
#